data_AF-A0A254RXC7-F1
#
_entry.id   AF-A0A254RXC7-F1
#
_cell.length_a   1.000
_cell.length_b   1.000
_cell.length_c   1.000
_cell.angle_alpha   90.00
_cell.angle_beta   90.00
_cell.angle_gamma   90.00
#
_symmetry.space_group_name_H-M   'P 1'
#
loop_
_entity.id
_entity.type
_entity.pdbx_description
1 polymer ?
#
loop_
_entity_poly.entity_id
_entity_poly.type
_entity_poly.pdbx_seq_one_letter_code
_entity_poly.pdbx_strand_id
1 'polypeptide(L)'
;MEALKKAIDAFVNAFKIPDLRKKILFTLGLLIVYRIGAHISIPGVNAAVLAEYFKNSNNLFGLYDSFTGGAFAKATVFALGIMPYISASIILQLMGSVIPAIQMLQKEGQEGRAKLNQYTRYFTVVLSALQGWGISMWLSNLKVTTAAGTGISVLSENFSSGLGNIGFRLLATLTFTVGTIFLMYLGEQITSHGVGNGISLIIFAGIVGGLPRAILAEFEMFNEGIQPLAIEVFILALVVVIVGFIVFVEQATRRIPLQSPRRTVGNKVLGGQASYLPFKVNTANVIPVIFASCIMFIPAMVASWFPNVSAMQAFASAFIPGHVSYSVVDALLIIFFTYFYTAIQYNPNDIAENLKRSGGFIPGVRPGKQTAEYIDHVLTRISLPGSLYLALISVVPLHMKDALNMSFYIGGTSVLIVVGVALDTLRQLEAQLHTKNYEGFLKRGRIRGRMAS
;
A
#
# COMPACT_ATOMS: atom_id res chain seq x y z
N MET A 1 15.26 0.31 22.69
CA MET A 1 15.74 1.71 22.81
C MET A 1 16.81 2.07 21.78
N GLU A 2 17.84 1.27 21.51
CA GLU A 2 18.84 1.58 20.46
C GLU A 2 18.27 1.72 19.05
N ALA A 3 17.31 0.89 18.65
CA ALA A 3 16.65 0.99 17.34
C ALA A 3 15.84 2.30 17.19
N LEU A 4 15.16 2.74 18.26
CA LEU A 4 14.42 4.00 18.29
C LEU A 4 15.39 5.19 18.24
N LYS A 5 16.50 5.13 18.99
CA LYS A 5 17.54 6.17 18.97
C LYS A 5 18.18 6.27 17.58
N LYS A 6 18.50 5.14 16.94
CA LYS A 6 18.98 5.10 15.55
C LYS A 6 17.96 5.64 14.55
N ALA A 7 16.67 5.34 14.70
CA ALA A 7 15.62 5.86 13.83
C ALA A 7 15.46 7.39 13.98
N ILE A 8 15.49 7.90 15.21
CA ILE A 8 15.45 9.33 15.51
C ILE A 8 16.72 10.02 14.98
N ASP A 9 17.89 9.44 15.20
CA ASP A 9 19.16 9.95 14.68
C ASP A 9 19.18 9.94 13.15
N ALA A 10 18.63 8.91 12.51
CA ALA A 10 18.48 8.85 11.05
C ALA A 10 17.54 9.94 10.52
N PHE A 11 16.39 10.17 11.18
CA PHE A 11 15.46 11.24 10.83
C PHE A 11 16.08 12.64 11.02
N VAL A 12 16.74 12.87 12.16
CA VAL A 12 17.42 14.15 12.47
C VAL A 12 18.58 14.38 11.51
N ASN A 13 19.35 13.34 11.16
CA ASN A 13 20.44 13.45 10.20
C ASN A 13 19.94 13.59 8.76
N ALA A 14 18.79 13.02 8.40
CA ALA A 14 18.14 13.24 7.11
C ALA A 14 17.74 14.71 6.90
N PHE A 15 17.27 15.39 7.96
CA PHE A 15 16.99 16.83 7.93
C PHE A 15 18.24 17.71 7.87
N LYS A 16 19.40 17.22 8.32
CA LYS A 16 20.68 17.96 8.24
C LYS A 16 21.27 17.97 6.82
N ILE A 17 20.96 16.98 5.99
CA ILE A 17 21.52 16.91 4.62
C ILE A 17 20.66 17.75 3.67
N PRO A 18 21.24 18.75 2.97
CA PRO A 18 20.46 19.71 2.18
C PRO A 18 19.66 19.05 1.04
N ASP A 19 20.20 18.02 0.38
CA ASP A 19 19.50 17.30 -0.69
C ASP A 19 18.30 16.51 -0.16
N LEU A 20 18.50 15.73 0.91
CA LEU A 20 17.46 14.91 1.53
C LEU A 20 16.34 15.79 2.09
N ARG A 21 16.70 16.89 2.74
CA ARG A 21 15.73 17.90 3.20
C ARG A 21 14.88 18.45 2.06
N LYS A 22 15.46 18.78 0.90
CA LYS A 22 14.70 19.24 -0.27
C LYS A 22 13.70 18.18 -0.74
N LYS A 23 14.13 16.91 -0.82
CA LYS A 23 13.25 15.80 -1.20
C LYS A 23 12.11 15.56 -0.19
N ILE A 24 12.41 15.64 1.10
CA ILE A 24 11.40 15.50 2.18
C ILE A 24 10.40 16.65 2.12
N LEU A 25 10.87 17.91 2.00
CA LEU A 25 10.00 19.08 1.89
C LEU A 25 9.14 19.04 0.62
N PHE A 26 9.70 18.59 -0.51
CA PHE A 26 8.95 18.38 -1.74
C PHE A 26 7.84 17.33 -1.55
N THR A 27 8.17 16.20 -0.92
CA THR A 27 7.22 15.14 -0.62
C THR A 27 6.09 15.64 0.29
N LEU A 28 6.44 16.32 1.39
CA LEU A 28 5.46 16.91 2.32
C LEU A 28 4.59 17.97 1.64
N GLY A 29 5.17 18.81 0.78
CA GLY A 29 4.43 19.80 0.00
C GLY A 29 3.37 19.17 -0.90
N LEU A 30 3.71 18.09 -1.62
CA LEU A 30 2.74 17.38 -2.46
C LEU A 30 1.67 16.63 -1.63
N LEU A 31 2.02 16.10 -0.46
CA LEU A 31 1.04 15.49 0.46
C LEU A 31 0.06 16.53 1.03
N ILE A 32 0.51 17.76 1.27
CA ILE A 32 -0.38 18.87 1.66
C ILE A 32 -1.34 19.20 0.51
N VAL A 33 -0.85 19.27 -0.73
CA VAL A 33 -1.71 19.49 -1.92
C VAL A 33 -2.75 18.38 -2.06
N TYR A 34 -2.34 17.12 -1.89
CA TYR A 34 -3.25 15.98 -1.83
C TYR A 34 -4.34 16.19 -0.76
N ARG A 35 -3.95 16.63 0.44
CA ARG A 35 -4.90 16.83 1.53
C ARG A 35 -5.87 17.97 1.25
N ILE A 36 -5.41 19.08 0.68
CA ILE A 36 -6.27 20.21 0.29
C ILE A 36 -7.33 19.74 -0.72
N GLY A 37 -6.95 18.97 -1.74
CA GLY A 37 -7.92 18.47 -2.70
C GLY A 37 -8.88 17.42 -2.14
N ALA A 38 -8.50 16.71 -1.07
CA ALA A 38 -9.40 15.83 -0.31
C ALA A 38 -10.46 16.59 0.52
N HIS A 39 -10.44 17.93 0.52
CA HIS A 39 -11.50 18.78 1.08
C HIS A 39 -12.39 19.43 0.01
N ILE A 40 -12.03 19.35 -1.27
CA ILE A 40 -12.80 19.94 -2.37
C ILE A 40 -13.89 18.95 -2.79
N SER A 41 -15.14 19.20 -2.40
CA SER A 41 -16.31 18.41 -2.78
C SER A 41 -16.69 18.61 -4.25
N ILE A 42 -17.16 17.57 -4.92
CA ILE A 42 -17.64 17.69 -6.30
C ILE A 42 -18.94 18.49 -6.37
N PRO A 43 -19.19 19.24 -7.46
CA PRO A 43 -20.45 19.95 -7.65
C PRO A 43 -21.63 18.97 -7.72
N GLY A 44 -22.74 19.30 -7.05
CA GLY A 44 -24.00 18.54 -7.12
C GLY A 44 -24.20 17.51 -6.00
N VAL A 45 -23.25 17.34 -5.08
CA VAL A 45 -23.37 16.43 -3.93
C VAL A 45 -23.43 17.19 -2.61
N ASN A 46 -24.40 16.83 -1.76
CA ASN A 46 -24.40 17.29 -0.37
C ASN A 46 -23.47 16.42 0.49
N ALA A 47 -22.25 16.92 0.73
CA ALA A 47 -21.24 16.22 1.51
C ALA A 47 -21.64 15.97 2.98
N ALA A 48 -22.55 16.77 3.56
CA ALA A 48 -23.01 16.59 4.93
C ALA A 48 -23.93 15.36 5.07
N VAL A 49 -24.88 15.21 4.14
CA VAL A 49 -25.81 14.07 4.10
C VAL A 49 -25.06 12.76 3.82
N LEU A 50 -24.08 12.81 2.91
CA LEU A 50 -23.24 11.64 2.63
C LEU A 50 -22.39 11.24 3.84
N ALA A 51 -21.82 12.21 4.55
CA ALA A 51 -21.04 11.93 5.76
C ALA A 51 -21.89 11.29 6.88
N GLU A 52 -23.17 11.64 6.99
CA GLU A 52 -24.11 11.02 7.93
C GLU A 52 -24.44 9.57 7.54
N TYR A 53 -24.64 9.30 6.24
CA TYR A 53 -24.81 7.94 5.73
C TYR A 53 -23.61 7.04 6.08
N PHE A 54 -22.38 7.55 5.96
CA PHE A 54 -21.17 6.80 6.30
C PHE A 54 -20.96 6.60 7.81
N LYS A 55 -21.51 7.48 8.66
CA LYS A 55 -21.50 7.27 10.12
C LYS A 55 -22.39 6.08 10.53
N ASN A 56 -23.51 5.89 9.83
CA ASN A 56 -24.52 4.89 10.19
C ASN A 56 -24.39 3.57 9.40
N SER A 57 -23.54 3.51 8.37
CA SER A 57 -23.39 2.32 7.52
C SER A 57 -22.04 1.64 7.69
N ASN A 58 -22.07 0.38 8.14
CA ASN A 58 -20.89 -0.48 8.28
C ASN A 58 -20.61 -1.23 6.96
N ASN A 59 -20.43 -0.49 5.86
CA ASN A 59 -20.33 -1.04 4.51
C ASN A 59 -18.87 -1.15 4.03
N LEU A 60 -18.62 -1.98 3.01
CA LEU A 60 -17.31 -2.11 2.32
C LEU A 60 -16.76 -0.73 1.87
N PHE A 61 -17.64 0.19 1.51
CA PHE A 61 -17.29 1.58 1.17
C PHE A 61 -16.69 2.39 2.34
N GLY A 62 -16.93 2.02 3.59
CA GLY A 62 -16.26 2.60 4.76
C GLY A 62 -14.78 2.19 4.85
N LEU A 63 -14.45 0.95 4.47
CA LEU A 63 -13.05 0.51 4.33
C LEU A 63 -12.34 1.30 3.23
N TYR A 64 -13.06 1.55 2.12
CA TYR A 64 -12.57 2.41 1.05
C TYR A 64 -12.31 3.85 1.50
N ASP A 65 -13.21 4.41 2.31
CA ASP A 65 -13.03 5.75 2.88
C ASP A 65 -11.84 5.84 3.85
N SER A 66 -11.55 4.76 4.59
CA SER A 66 -10.36 4.66 5.44
C SER A 66 -9.06 4.81 4.64
N PHE A 67 -8.99 4.21 3.44
CA PHE A 67 -7.82 4.34 2.57
C PHE A 67 -7.68 5.70 1.90
N THR A 68 -8.80 6.40 1.68
CA THR A 68 -8.81 7.73 1.06
C THR A 68 -8.80 8.87 2.09
N GLY A 69 -8.82 8.54 3.39
CA GLY A 69 -8.71 9.51 4.48
C GLY A 69 -9.93 10.41 4.67
N GLY A 70 -11.13 9.90 4.36
CA GLY A 70 -12.38 10.68 4.44
C GLY A 70 -12.77 11.38 3.13
N ALA A 71 -12.01 11.18 2.06
CA ALA A 71 -12.25 11.80 0.76
C ALA A 71 -13.47 11.21 0.04
N PHE A 72 -13.80 9.94 0.31
CA PHE A 72 -14.97 9.26 -0.26
C PHE A 72 -16.25 9.67 0.46
N ALA A 73 -16.23 9.72 1.80
CA ALA A 73 -17.37 10.11 2.63
C ALA A 73 -17.83 11.56 2.36
N LYS A 74 -16.93 12.43 1.89
CA LYS A 74 -17.22 13.81 1.51
C LYS A 74 -17.48 14.02 0.01
N ALA A 75 -17.47 12.95 -0.78
CA ALA A 75 -17.53 12.99 -2.25
C ALA A 75 -16.61 14.08 -2.84
N THR A 76 -15.31 13.96 -2.55
CA THR A 76 -14.33 14.94 -3.04
C THR A 76 -13.84 14.62 -4.44
N VAL A 77 -13.12 15.56 -5.07
CA VAL A 77 -12.45 15.34 -6.37
C VAL A 77 -11.55 14.10 -6.33
N PHE A 78 -11.02 13.76 -5.16
CA PHE A 78 -10.17 12.60 -4.90
C PHE A 78 -10.92 11.40 -4.30
N ALA A 79 -12.24 11.32 -4.45
CA ALA A 79 -13.03 10.22 -3.89
C ALA A 79 -12.54 8.84 -4.36
N LEU A 80 -12.08 8.71 -5.61
CA LEU A 80 -11.52 7.45 -6.11
C LEU A 80 -10.13 7.11 -5.53
N GLY A 81 -9.44 8.09 -4.95
CA GLY A 81 -8.06 7.98 -4.52
C GLY A 81 -7.13 7.52 -5.64
N ILE A 82 -6.13 6.72 -5.26
CA ILE A 82 -5.15 6.12 -6.18
C ILE A 82 -5.53 4.69 -6.58
N MET A 83 -6.70 4.20 -6.17
CA MET A 83 -7.14 2.81 -6.37
C MET A 83 -7.32 2.38 -7.84
N PRO A 84 -7.79 3.24 -8.76
CA PRO A 84 -7.82 2.88 -10.18
C PRO A 84 -6.41 2.61 -10.74
N TYR A 85 -5.40 3.34 -10.25
CA TYR A 85 -4.00 3.13 -10.64
C TYR A 85 -3.45 1.82 -10.10
N ILE A 86 -3.73 1.51 -8.83
CA ILE A 86 -3.33 0.24 -8.22
C ILE A 86 -3.96 -0.92 -9.01
N SER A 87 -5.25 -0.83 -9.33
CA SER A 87 -5.96 -1.83 -10.11
C SER A 87 -5.34 -2.03 -11.50
N ALA A 88 -4.99 -0.93 -12.20
CA ALA A 88 -4.29 -0.98 -13.48
C ALA A 88 -2.92 -1.66 -13.36
N SER A 89 -2.16 -1.33 -12.32
CA SER A 89 -0.83 -1.91 -12.07
C SER A 89 -0.92 -3.41 -11.81
N ILE A 90 -1.91 -3.86 -11.03
CA ILE A 90 -2.19 -5.28 -10.78
C ILE A 90 -2.48 -6.01 -12.08
N ILE A 91 -3.39 -5.46 -12.89
CA ILE A 91 -3.79 -6.09 -14.16
C ILE A 91 -2.57 -6.28 -15.05
N LEU A 92 -1.71 -5.26 -15.20
CA LEU A 92 -0.51 -5.39 -16.03
C LEU A 92 0.54 -6.32 -15.43
N GLN A 93 0.66 -6.39 -14.10
CA GLN A 93 1.54 -7.37 -13.44
C GLN A 93 1.05 -8.80 -13.67
N LEU A 94 -0.25 -9.05 -13.55
CA LEU A 94 -0.87 -10.34 -13.84
C LEU A 94 -0.71 -10.70 -15.32
N MET A 95 -0.98 -9.76 -16.22
CA MET A 95 -0.78 -9.94 -17.66
C MET A 95 0.67 -10.25 -18.00
N GLY A 96 1.65 -9.70 -17.28
CA GLY A 96 3.07 -10.01 -17.46
C GLY A 96 3.44 -11.47 -17.18
N SER A 97 2.68 -12.18 -16.36
CA SER A 97 2.89 -13.60 -16.10
C SER A 97 2.28 -14.51 -17.18
N VAL A 98 1.22 -14.04 -17.84
CA VAL A 98 0.47 -14.81 -18.84
C VAL A 98 0.94 -14.50 -20.27
N ILE A 99 1.35 -13.25 -20.53
CA ILE A 99 1.69 -12.74 -21.86
C ILE A 99 3.21 -12.57 -21.96
N PRO A 100 3.91 -13.39 -22.76
CA PRO A 100 5.37 -13.33 -22.89
C PRO A 100 5.90 -11.98 -23.36
N ALA A 101 5.15 -11.26 -24.19
CA ALA A 101 5.54 -9.93 -24.67
C ALA A 101 5.68 -8.91 -23.52
N ILE A 102 4.76 -8.94 -22.55
CA ILE A 102 4.82 -8.06 -21.36
C ILE A 102 5.94 -8.53 -20.43
N GLN A 103 6.17 -9.84 -20.33
CA GLN A 103 7.29 -10.40 -19.59
C GLN A 103 8.66 -9.95 -20.17
N MET A 104 8.79 -9.88 -21.49
CA MET A 104 10.00 -9.38 -22.16
C MET A 104 10.21 -7.89 -21.84
N LEU A 105 9.15 -7.07 -21.91
CA LEU A 105 9.21 -5.66 -21.50
C LEU A 105 9.65 -5.49 -20.03
N GLN A 106 9.27 -6.39 -19.13
CA GLN A 106 9.75 -6.36 -17.74
C GLN A 106 11.26 -6.66 -17.62
N LYS A 107 11.83 -7.39 -18.58
CA LYS A 107 13.26 -7.79 -18.62
C LYS A 107 14.15 -6.83 -19.41
N GLU A 108 13.59 -6.00 -20.30
CA GLU A 108 14.31 -4.99 -21.11
C GLU A 108 14.90 -3.81 -20.30
N GLY A 109 14.87 -3.86 -18.97
CA GLY A 109 15.51 -2.85 -18.12
C GLY A 109 14.69 -1.57 -17.96
N GLN A 110 15.34 -0.41 -18.05
CA GLN A 110 14.70 0.88 -17.76
C GLN A 110 13.67 1.30 -18.82
N GLU A 111 13.97 1.10 -20.10
CA GLU A 111 13.05 1.46 -21.18
C GLU A 111 11.78 0.60 -21.17
N GLY A 112 11.93 -0.71 -20.94
CA GLY A 112 10.80 -1.62 -20.83
C GLY A 112 9.89 -1.30 -19.63
N ARG A 113 10.47 -0.96 -18.48
CA ARG A 113 9.71 -0.48 -17.30
C ARG A 113 9.00 0.84 -17.57
N ALA A 114 9.61 1.77 -18.32
CA ALA A 114 8.96 3.02 -18.70
C ALA A 114 7.75 2.78 -19.61
N LYS A 115 7.86 1.87 -20.60
CA LYS A 115 6.72 1.46 -21.43
C LYS A 115 5.62 0.78 -20.62
N LEU A 116 5.97 -0.10 -19.69
CA LEU A 116 4.98 -0.74 -18.81
C LEU A 116 4.23 0.29 -17.94
N ASN A 117 4.95 1.29 -17.42
CA ASN A 117 4.35 2.39 -16.69
C ASN A 117 3.41 3.21 -17.59
N GLN A 118 3.77 3.45 -18.85
CA GLN A 118 2.90 4.13 -19.81
C GLN A 118 1.60 3.36 -20.07
N TYR A 119 1.66 2.04 -20.23
CA TYR A 119 0.45 1.21 -20.31
C TYR A 119 -0.37 1.25 -19.02
N THR A 120 0.30 1.28 -17.86
CA THR A 120 -0.37 1.40 -16.56
C THR A 120 -1.15 2.71 -16.48
N ARG A 121 -0.57 3.82 -16.96
CA ARG A 121 -1.25 5.11 -17.03
C ARG A 121 -2.49 5.05 -17.92
N TYR A 122 -2.39 4.46 -19.11
CA TYR A 122 -3.54 4.34 -20.02
C TYR A 122 -4.66 3.49 -19.43
N PHE A 123 -4.33 2.34 -18.83
CA PHE A 123 -5.30 1.52 -18.12
C PHE A 123 -5.92 2.26 -16.93
N THR A 124 -5.14 3.08 -16.21
CA THR A 124 -5.65 3.89 -15.09
C THR A 124 -6.73 4.87 -15.54
N VAL A 125 -6.56 5.52 -16.69
CA VAL A 125 -7.58 6.45 -17.24
C VAL A 125 -8.87 5.70 -17.56
N VAL A 126 -8.78 4.55 -18.23
CA VAL A 126 -9.95 3.72 -18.58
C VAL A 126 -10.66 3.22 -17.32
N LEU A 127 -9.90 2.68 -16.35
CA LEU A 127 -10.47 2.17 -15.10
C LEU A 127 -11.07 3.29 -14.25
N SER A 128 -10.43 4.46 -14.16
CA SER A 128 -10.98 5.59 -13.40
C SER A 128 -12.26 6.14 -14.02
N ALA A 129 -12.38 6.14 -15.36
CA ALA A 129 -13.64 6.47 -16.03
C ALA A 129 -14.74 5.44 -15.71
N LEU A 130 -14.43 4.14 -15.77
CA LEU A 130 -15.39 3.07 -15.46
C LEU A 130 -15.79 3.06 -13.97
N GLN A 131 -14.82 3.21 -13.06
CA GLN A 131 -15.06 3.30 -11.61
C GLN A 131 -15.80 4.58 -11.24
N GLY A 132 -15.44 5.71 -11.84
CA GLY A 132 -16.11 7.00 -11.65
C GLY A 132 -17.56 6.96 -12.10
N TRP A 133 -17.84 6.34 -13.26
CA TRP A 133 -19.20 6.12 -13.73
C TRP A 133 -20.01 5.28 -12.73
N GLY A 134 -19.41 4.19 -12.26
CA GLY A 134 -20.03 3.28 -11.32
C GLY A 134 -20.42 3.89 -9.99
N ILE A 135 -19.48 4.64 -9.41
CA ILE A 135 -19.71 5.36 -8.16
C ILE A 135 -20.69 6.49 -8.38
N SER A 136 -20.65 7.17 -9.53
CA SER A 136 -21.62 8.20 -9.83
C SER A 136 -23.03 7.64 -10.00
N MET A 137 -23.19 6.45 -10.59
CA MET A 137 -24.48 5.76 -10.67
C MET A 137 -25.00 5.45 -9.26
N TRP A 138 -24.15 4.90 -8.40
CA TRP A 138 -24.46 4.62 -7.00
C TRP A 138 -24.86 5.88 -6.22
N LEU A 139 -24.06 6.95 -6.32
CA LEU A 139 -24.36 8.24 -5.69
C LEU A 139 -25.69 8.83 -6.19
N SER A 140 -25.98 8.68 -7.49
CA SER A 140 -27.22 9.16 -8.10
C SER A 140 -28.48 8.41 -7.67
N ASN A 141 -28.31 7.15 -7.26
CA ASN A 141 -29.39 6.26 -6.83
C ASN A 141 -29.50 6.17 -5.29
N LEU A 142 -28.52 6.71 -4.56
CA LEU A 142 -28.52 6.78 -3.10
C LEU A 142 -29.60 7.74 -2.62
N LYS A 143 -30.63 7.17 -2.01
CA LYS A 143 -31.61 7.89 -1.21
C LYS A 143 -31.27 7.63 0.25
N VAL A 144 -30.91 8.68 0.98
CA VAL A 144 -30.62 8.57 2.42
C VAL A 144 -31.91 8.94 3.17
N THR A 145 -32.45 7.99 3.91
CA THR A 145 -33.52 8.24 4.88
C THR A 145 -32.90 8.87 6.13
N THR A 146 -33.08 10.17 6.31
CA THR A 146 -32.75 10.85 7.56
C THR A 146 -33.79 10.51 8.64
N ALA A 147 -33.45 10.77 9.92
CA ALA A 147 -34.29 10.48 11.09
C ALA A 147 -35.71 11.12 11.07
N ALA A 148 -36.00 11.98 10.08
CA ALA A 148 -37.30 12.60 9.84
C ALA A 148 -38.22 11.85 8.85
N GLY A 149 -37.82 10.66 8.35
CA GLY A 149 -38.65 9.83 7.47
C GLY A 149 -38.79 10.34 6.02
N THR A 150 -38.12 11.42 5.66
CA THR A 150 -38.04 11.93 4.28
C THR A 150 -36.76 11.44 3.60
N GLY A 151 -36.89 10.76 2.46
CA GLY A 151 -35.75 10.29 1.67
C GLY A 151 -35.09 11.44 0.92
N ILE A 152 -34.07 12.05 1.51
CA ILE A 152 -33.31 13.12 0.87
C ILE A 152 -32.32 12.47 -0.09
N SER A 153 -32.44 12.79 -1.37
CA SER A 153 -31.45 12.40 -2.37
C SER A 153 -30.12 13.09 -2.08
N VAL A 154 -29.01 12.37 -2.21
CA VAL A 154 -27.65 12.93 -2.01
C VAL A 154 -27.33 14.07 -3.00
N LEU A 155 -28.10 14.17 -4.09
CA LEU A 155 -28.01 15.24 -5.07
C LEU A 155 -28.84 16.46 -4.68
N SER A 156 -28.29 17.66 -4.91
CA SER A 156 -29.07 18.90 -4.82
C SER A 156 -30.27 18.83 -5.78
N GLU A 157 -31.40 19.40 -5.39
CA GLU A 157 -32.70 19.34 -6.08
C GLU A 157 -32.64 19.62 -7.60
N ASN A 158 -31.71 20.50 -8.03
CA ASN A 158 -31.49 20.87 -9.44
C ASN A 158 -30.92 19.76 -10.35
N PHE A 159 -30.32 18.70 -9.80
CA PHE A 159 -29.73 17.58 -10.56
C PHE A 159 -30.55 16.29 -10.49
N SER A 160 -31.69 16.28 -9.77
CA SER A 160 -32.44 15.06 -9.49
C SER A 160 -33.31 14.54 -10.66
N SER A 161 -33.50 15.33 -11.73
CA SER A 161 -34.40 14.99 -12.84
C SER A 161 -33.71 14.86 -14.21
N GLY A 162 -34.04 13.79 -14.94
CA GLY A 162 -33.78 13.59 -16.37
C GLY A 162 -32.35 13.88 -16.84
N LEU A 163 -32.20 14.91 -17.69
CA LEU A 163 -30.89 15.35 -18.23
C LEU A 163 -29.90 15.81 -17.14
N GLY A 164 -30.39 16.27 -15.98
CA GLY A 164 -29.55 16.66 -14.85
C GLY A 164 -28.82 15.47 -14.22
N ASN A 165 -29.45 14.29 -14.14
CA ASN A 165 -28.82 13.10 -13.58
C ASN A 165 -27.70 12.57 -14.50
N ILE A 166 -27.93 12.59 -15.81
CA ILE A 166 -26.91 12.21 -16.80
C ILE A 166 -25.78 13.26 -16.84
N GLY A 167 -26.12 14.55 -16.78
CA GLY A 167 -25.14 15.64 -16.70
C GLY A 167 -24.28 15.56 -15.44
N PHE A 168 -24.87 15.28 -14.29
CA PHE A 168 -24.16 15.00 -13.04
C PHE A 168 -23.26 13.77 -13.18
N ARG A 169 -23.74 12.69 -13.78
CA ARG A 169 -22.93 11.46 -13.98
C ARG A 169 -21.70 11.71 -14.81
N LEU A 170 -21.83 12.42 -15.92
CA LEU A 170 -20.71 12.78 -16.77
C LEU A 170 -19.75 13.73 -16.04
N LEU A 171 -20.26 14.75 -15.35
CA LEU A 171 -19.44 15.70 -14.60
C LEU A 171 -18.68 15.03 -13.46
N ALA A 172 -19.33 14.17 -12.69
CA ALA A 172 -18.75 13.42 -11.58
C ALA A 172 -17.70 12.43 -12.10
N THR A 173 -18.01 11.68 -13.17
CA THR A 173 -17.06 10.75 -13.79
C THR A 173 -15.81 11.49 -14.29
N LEU A 174 -15.98 12.62 -14.97
CA LEU A 174 -14.87 13.44 -15.44
C LEU A 174 -14.06 13.97 -14.26
N THR A 175 -14.72 14.49 -13.23
CA THR A 175 -14.06 15.04 -12.03
C THR A 175 -13.27 13.96 -11.29
N PHE A 176 -13.82 12.76 -11.10
CA PHE A 176 -13.11 11.65 -10.46
C PHE A 176 -11.96 11.12 -11.32
N THR A 177 -12.13 11.09 -12.65
CA THR A 177 -11.08 10.69 -13.60
C THR A 177 -9.92 11.67 -13.55
N VAL A 178 -10.19 12.99 -13.66
CA VAL A 178 -9.18 14.05 -13.57
C VAL A 178 -8.51 14.04 -12.20
N GLY A 179 -9.28 13.88 -11.12
CA GLY A 179 -8.75 13.76 -9.76
C GLY A 179 -7.77 12.59 -9.64
N THR A 180 -8.14 11.41 -10.12
CA THR A 180 -7.27 10.22 -10.09
C THR A 180 -6.00 10.43 -10.92
N ILE A 181 -6.11 11.00 -12.12
CA ILE A 181 -4.95 11.28 -12.98
C ILE A 181 -4.00 12.26 -12.30
N PHE A 182 -4.55 13.28 -11.64
CA PHE A 182 -3.75 14.24 -10.88
C PHE A 182 -3.04 13.56 -9.69
N LEU A 183 -3.70 12.67 -8.95
CA LEU A 183 -3.07 11.89 -7.88
C LEU A 183 -1.97 10.96 -8.40
N MET A 184 -2.20 10.31 -9.53
CA MET A 184 -1.19 9.49 -10.19
C MET A 184 0.03 10.34 -10.55
N TYR A 185 -0.18 11.52 -11.13
CA TYR A 185 0.90 12.46 -11.44
C TYR A 185 1.65 12.87 -10.17
N LEU A 186 0.96 13.24 -9.08
CA LEU A 186 1.60 13.56 -7.80
C LEU A 186 2.43 12.39 -7.26
N GLY A 187 1.90 11.17 -7.31
CA GLY A 187 2.61 9.97 -6.85
C GLY A 187 3.90 9.71 -7.64
N GLU A 188 3.88 9.92 -8.95
CA GLU A 188 5.07 9.79 -9.80
C GLU A 188 6.08 10.92 -9.57
N GLN A 189 5.62 12.14 -9.30
CA GLN A 189 6.49 13.25 -8.93
C GLN A 189 7.19 13.00 -7.58
N ILE A 190 6.47 12.47 -6.58
CA ILE A 190 7.07 12.05 -5.31
C ILE A 190 8.10 10.93 -5.55
N THR A 191 7.81 9.97 -6.41
CA THR A 191 8.74 8.86 -6.67
C THR A 191 10.02 9.31 -7.39
N SER A 192 9.93 10.30 -8.28
CA SER A 192 11.08 10.80 -9.05
C SER A 192 11.92 11.83 -8.29
N HIS A 193 11.28 12.79 -7.62
CA HIS A 193 11.95 13.92 -6.97
C HIS A 193 11.92 13.86 -5.43
N GLY A 194 11.03 13.06 -4.85
CA GLY A 194 10.84 12.93 -3.41
C GLY A 194 11.61 11.76 -2.79
N VAL A 195 11.10 11.30 -1.66
CA VAL A 195 11.61 10.15 -0.89
C VAL A 195 10.56 9.07 -0.91
N GLY A 196 10.95 7.80 -1.05
CA GLY A 196 10.00 6.68 -0.97
C GLY A 196 9.32 6.37 -2.29
N ASN A 197 8.32 5.48 -2.21
CA ASN A 197 7.37 5.26 -3.29
C ASN A 197 6.19 6.22 -3.10
N GLY A 198 5.97 7.12 -4.05
CA GLY A 198 4.96 8.16 -3.92
C GLY A 198 3.53 7.64 -3.87
N ILE A 199 3.21 6.55 -4.58
CA ILE A 199 1.89 5.93 -4.53
C ILE A 199 1.62 5.39 -3.12
N SER A 200 2.59 4.68 -2.55
CA SER A 200 2.50 4.16 -1.18
C SER A 200 2.36 5.29 -0.15
N LEU A 201 3.08 6.39 -0.34
CA LEU A 201 3.00 7.56 0.55
C LEU A 201 1.67 8.30 0.47
N ILE A 202 1.02 8.35 -0.69
CA ILE A 202 -0.34 8.90 -0.82
C ILE A 202 -1.34 8.07 -0.02
N ILE A 203 -1.27 6.74 -0.11
CA ILE A 203 -2.14 5.84 0.69
C ILE A 203 -1.86 6.02 2.18
N PHE A 204 -0.58 6.04 2.57
CA PHE A 204 -0.15 6.29 3.93
C PHE A 204 -0.71 7.62 4.47
N ALA A 205 -0.58 8.70 3.70
CA ALA A 205 -1.09 10.01 4.09
C ALA A 205 -2.63 10.04 4.17
N GLY A 206 -3.32 9.30 3.30
CA GLY A 206 -4.77 9.10 3.36
C GLY A 206 -5.19 8.49 4.70
N ILE A 207 -4.66 7.32 5.03
CA ILE A 207 -4.99 6.59 6.26
C ILE A 207 -4.61 7.42 7.50
N VAL A 208 -3.38 7.93 7.55
CA VAL A 208 -2.89 8.72 8.70
C VAL A 208 -3.70 10.01 8.87
N GLY A 209 -4.18 10.62 7.78
CA GLY A 209 -5.04 11.79 7.84
C GLY A 209 -6.43 11.53 8.46
N GLY A 210 -6.88 10.27 8.50
CA GLY A 210 -8.12 9.86 9.17
C GLY A 210 -7.95 9.58 10.67
N LEU A 211 -6.74 9.23 11.12
CA LEU A 211 -6.46 8.84 12.50
C LEU A 211 -6.81 9.91 13.55
N PRO A 212 -6.48 11.21 13.37
CA PRO A 212 -6.81 12.22 14.38
C PRO A 212 -8.31 12.32 14.66
N ARG A 213 -9.14 12.19 13.61
CA ARG A 213 -10.59 12.22 13.75
C ARG A 213 -11.12 11.00 14.48
N ALA A 214 -10.53 9.83 14.24
CA ALA A 214 -10.87 8.60 14.95
C ALA A 214 -10.54 8.71 16.45
N ILE A 215 -9.36 9.22 16.78
CA ILE A 215 -8.93 9.40 18.19
C ILE A 215 -9.84 10.40 18.90
N LEU A 216 -10.19 11.52 18.24
CA LEU A 216 -11.12 12.51 18.82
C LEU A 216 -12.52 11.93 19.05
N ALA A 217 -13.04 11.16 18.09
CA ALA A 217 -14.34 10.50 18.24
C ALA A 217 -14.35 9.48 19.39
N GLU A 218 -13.26 8.73 19.55
CA GLU A 218 -13.11 7.81 20.68
C GLU A 218 -13.06 8.57 22.02
N PHE A 219 -12.35 9.70 22.06
CA PHE A 219 -12.25 10.55 23.25
C PHE A 219 -13.59 11.20 23.62
N GLU A 220 -14.42 11.55 22.62
CA GLU A 220 -15.79 12.03 22.84
C GLU A 220 -16.65 10.91 23.44
N MET A 221 -16.61 9.68 22.89
CA MET A 221 -17.32 8.52 23.43
C MET A 221 -16.90 8.16 24.86
N PHE A 222 -15.62 8.33 25.18
CA PHE A 222 -15.09 8.15 26.53
C PHE A 222 -15.62 9.21 27.50
N ASN A 223 -15.59 10.50 27.12
CA ASN A 223 -16.10 11.59 27.95
C ASN A 223 -17.62 11.51 28.19
N GLU A 224 -18.37 11.00 27.20
CA GLU A 224 -19.81 10.74 27.33
C GLU A 224 -20.13 9.53 28.23
N GLY A 225 -19.12 8.79 28.69
CA GLY A 225 -19.28 7.64 29.60
C GLY A 225 -19.89 6.40 28.95
N ILE A 226 -19.97 6.37 27.61
CA ILE A 226 -20.54 5.27 26.82
C ILE A 226 -19.59 4.06 26.85
N GLN A 227 -18.27 4.30 26.94
CA GLN A 227 -17.27 3.26 27.03
C GLN A 227 -16.58 3.22 28.41
N PRO A 228 -16.51 2.04 29.08
CA PRO A 228 -15.74 1.87 30.31
C PRO A 228 -14.24 2.08 30.08
N LEU A 229 -13.55 2.74 31.02
CA LEU A 229 -12.08 2.92 31.01
C LEU A 229 -11.31 1.60 30.75
N ALA A 230 -11.81 0.48 31.27
CA ALA A 230 -11.18 -0.83 31.09
C ALA A 230 -11.11 -1.28 29.61
N ILE A 231 -12.12 -0.91 28.81
CA ILE A 231 -12.21 -1.24 27.40
C ILE A 231 -11.23 -0.40 26.59
N GLU A 232 -11.15 0.90 26.85
CA GLU A 232 -10.26 1.80 26.11
C GLU A 232 -8.79 1.45 26.34
N VAL A 233 -8.41 1.12 27.59
CA VAL A 233 -7.07 0.63 27.92
C VAL A 233 -6.77 -0.70 27.20
N PHE A 234 -7.75 -1.59 27.10
CA PHE A 234 -7.61 -2.85 26.36
C PHE A 234 -7.40 -2.61 24.87
N ILE A 235 -8.15 -1.70 24.25
CA ILE A 235 -8.00 -1.31 22.84
C ILE A 235 -6.59 -0.76 22.59
N LEU A 236 -6.13 0.18 23.42
CA LEU A 236 -4.81 0.78 23.27
C LEU A 236 -3.69 -0.25 23.42
N ALA A 237 -3.82 -1.16 24.41
CA ALA A 237 -2.89 -2.27 24.57
C ALA A 237 -2.88 -3.20 23.34
N LEU A 238 -4.05 -3.51 22.79
CA LEU A 238 -4.19 -4.34 21.59
C LEU A 238 -3.51 -3.69 20.38
N VAL A 239 -3.71 -2.38 20.14
CA VAL A 239 -3.04 -1.67 19.03
C VAL A 239 -1.53 -1.75 19.17
N VAL A 240 -0.99 -1.51 20.37
CA VAL A 240 0.45 -1.59 20.62
C VAL A 240 0.99 -3.00 20.38
N VAL A 241 0.25 -4.03 20.80
CA VAL A 241 0.62 -5.44 20.55
C VAL A 241 0.61 -5.75 19.06
N ILE A 242 -0.43 -5.35 18.32
CA ILE A 242 -0.53 -5.58 16.86
C ILE A 242 0.61 -4.87 16.13
N VAL A 243 0.85 -3.59 16.44
CA VAL A 243 1.95 -2.82 15.81
C VAL A 243 3.30 -3.44 16.15
N GLY A 244 3.53 -3.81 17.41
CA GLY A 244 4.76 -4.48 17.85
C GLY A 244 4.98 -5.81 17.13
N PHE A 245 3.92 -6.59 16.96
CA PHE A 245 3.95 -7.85 16.23
C PHE A 245 4.24 -7.65 14.73
N ILE A 246 3.61 -6.66 14.08
CA ILE A 246 3.91 -6.29 12.69
C ILE A 246 5.38 -5.93 12.52
N VAL A 247 5.90 -5.04 13.38
CA VAL A 247 7.29 -4.59 13.31
C VAL A 247 8.26 -5.75 13.52
N PHE A 248 7.96 -6.66 14.46
CA PHE A 248 8.76 -7.84 14.72
C PHE A 248 8.86 -8.75 13.49
N VAL A 249 7.73 -9.07 12.85
CA VAL A 249 7.69 -9.93 11.65
C VAL A 249 8.33 -9.24 10.44
N GLU A 250 8.08 -7.94 10.24
CA GLU A 250 8.67 -7.16 9.13
C GLU A 250 10.19 -7.02 9.23
N GLN A 251 10.76 -7.04 10.44
CA GLN A 251 12.22 -7.03 10.65
C GLN A 251 12.85 -8.43 10.58
N ALA A 252 12.04 -9.49 10.67
CA ALA A 252 12.53 -10.85 10.61
C ALA A 252 13.14 -11.15 9.24
N THR A 253 14.41 -11.57 9.25
CA THR A 253 15.15 -11.96 8.03
C THR A 253 15.77 -13.33 8.18
N ARG A 254 15.58 -14.16 7.16
CA ARG A 254 16.34 -15.39 6.97
C ARG A 254 17.65 -15.05 6.27
N ARG A 255 18.77 -15.32 6.93
CA ARG A 255 20.11 -15.10 6.37
C ARG A 255 20.62 -16.40 5.76
N ILE A 256 20.90 -16.39 4.45
CA ILE A 256 21.57 -17.50 3.78
C ILE A 256 23.06 -17.18 3.67
N PRO A 257 23.96 -17.97 4.28
CA PRO A 257 25.39 -17.69 4.23
C PRO A 257 25.92 -17.86 2.80
N LEU A 258 26.75 -16.90 2.39
CA LEU A 258 27.47 -16.90 1.13
C LEU A 258 28.98 -16.94 1.43
N GLN A 259 29.69 -17.75 0.66
CA GLN A 259 31.14 -17.72 0.64
C GLN A 259 31.61 -17.15 -0.69
N SER A 260 32.43 -16.10 -0.61
CA SER A 260 33.19 -15.64 -1.76
C SER A 260 34.52 -16.41 -1.82
N PRO A 261 35.05 -16.72 -3.00
CA PRO A 261 36.27 -17.49 -3.14
C PRO A 261 37.43 -16.72 -2.48
N ARG A 262 38.24 -17.40 -1.69
CA ARG A 262 39.47 -16.81 -1.14
C ARG A 262 40.43 -16.59 -2.31
N ARG A 263 40.92 -15.37 -2.50
CA ARG A 263 41.95 -15.07 -3.50
C ARG A 263 43.26 -14.81 -2.77
N THR A 264 44.17 -15.78 -2.83
CA THR A 264 45.54 -15.60 -2.32
C THR A 264 46.33 -14.81 -3.35
N VAL A 265 46.80 -13.61 -2.98
CA VAL A 265 47.73 -12.82 -3.79
C VAL A 265 49.03 -12.68 -2.98
N GLY A 266 50.07 -13.41 -3.39
CA GLY A 266 51.29 -13.56 -2.59
C GLY A 266 51.05 -14.29 -1.26
N ASN A 267 51.72 -13.87 -0.18
CA ASN A 267 51.56 -14.43 1.18
C ASN A 267 50.35 -13.86 1.96
N LYS A 268 49.52 -13.00 1.35
CA LYS A 268 48.34 -12.43 2.01
C LYS A 268 47.07 -13.03 1.44
N VAL A 269 46.29 -13.65 2.32
CA VAL A 269 44.93 -14.08 2.02
C VAL A 269 44.04 -12.83 2.00
N LEU A 270 43.64 -12.37 0.81
CA LEU A 270 42.68 -11.29 0.64
C LEU A 270 41.33 -11.90 0.26
N GLY A 271 40.31 -11.59 1.05
CA GLY A 271 38.96 -12.11 0.86
C GLY A 271 38.64 -13.35 1.70
N GLY A 272 37.40 -13.83 1.58
CA GLY A 272 36.83 -14.86 2.44
C GLY A 272 36.02 -14.32 3.63
N GLN A 273 35.58 -13.07 3.60
CA GLN A 273 34.61 -12.59 4.57
C GLN A 273 33.28 -13.29 4.29
N ALA A 274 32.74 -13.97 5.30
CA ALA A 274 31.41 -14.57 5.21
C ALA A 274 30.41 -13.44 4.97
N SER A 275 29.75 -13.49 3.82
CA SER A 275 28.62 -12.62 3.52
C SER A 275 27.34 -13.43 3.71
N TYR A 276 26.19 -12.77 3.69
CA TYR A 276 24.91 -13.46 3.68
C TYR A 276 23.94 -12.76 2.75
N LEU A 277 23.06 -13.53 2.14
CA LEU A 277 21.91 -13.04 1.39
C LEU A 277 20.70 -13.00 2.34
N PRO A 278 20.21 -11.82 2.74
CA PRO A 278 19.04 -11.71 3.59
C PRO A 278 17.75 -11.80 2.76
N PHE A 279 16.91 -12.78 3.07
CA PHE A 279 15.51 -12.83 2.63
C PHE A 279 14.61 -12.41 3.79
N LYS A 280 13.71 -11.46 3.57
CA LYS A 280 12.71 -11.09 4.58
C LYS A 280 11.66 -12.19 4.72
N VAL A 281 11.04 -12.30 5.89
CA VAL A 281 9.88 -13.19 6.07
C VAL A 281 8.71 -12.76 5.19
N ASN A 282 8.48 -11.45 5.13
CA ASN A 282 7.57 -10.85 4.16
C ASN A 282 8.38 -10.15 3.05
N THR A 283 8.60 -10.85 1.95
CA THR A 283 9.26 -10.33 0.75
C THR A 283 8.41 -9.33 -0.02
N ALA A 284 7.09 -9.40 0.15
CA ALA A 284 6.11 -8.65 -0.60
C ALA A 284 5.64 -7.36 0.10
N ASN A 285 6.12 -7.12 1.33
CA ASN A 285 5.66 -6.04 2.20
C ASN A 285 4.11 -6.02 2.25
N VAL A 286 3.52 -4.84 2.05
CA VAL A 286 2.07 -4.59 2.16
C VAL A 286 1.30 -4.89 0.86
N ILE A 287 2.00 -4.97 -0.28
CA ILE A 287 1.39 -4.94 -1.61
C ILE A 287 0.33 -6.04 -1.82
N PRO A 288 0.55 -7.31 -1.43
CA PRO A 288 -0.46 -8.36 -1.60
C PRO A 288 -1.78 -8.07 -0.89
N VAL A 289 -1.75 -7.44 0.28
CA VAL A 289 -2.96 -7.11 1.04
C VAL A 289 -3.76 -6.03 0.33
N ILE A 290 -3.08 -5.04 -0.26
CA ILE A 290 -3.71 -4.01 -1.09
C ILE A 290 -4.35 -4.66 -2.31
N PHE A 291 -3.67 -5.61 -2.96
CA PHE A 291 -4.18 -6.30 -4.15
C PHE A 291 -5.43 -7.14 -3.85
N ALA A 292 -5.42 -7.90 -2.75
CA ALA A 292 -6.59 -8.62 -2.27
C ALA A 292 -7.76 -7.67 -2.02
N SER A 293 -7.51 -6.56 -1.30
CA SER A 293 -8.52 -5.54 -1.02
C SER A 293 -9.14 -4.98 -2.31
N CYS A 294 -8.32 -4.63 -3.32
CA CYS A 294 -8.80 -4.12 -4.61
C CYS A 294 -9.76 -5.11 -5.32
N ILE A 295 -9.47 -6.40 -5.28
CA ILE A 295 -10.33 -7.42 -5.91
C ILE A 295 -11.63 -7.60 -5.12
N MET A 296 -11.55 -7.55 -3.79
CA MET A 296 -12.74 -7.61 -2.92
C MET A 296 -13.69 -6.42 -3.14
N PHE A 297 -13.21 -5.30 -3.69
CA PHE A 297 -14.08 -4.18 -4.10
C PHE A 297 -14.85 -4.40 -5.40
N ILE A 298 -14.39 -5.26 -6.30
CA ILE A 298 -15.02 -5.46 -7.62
C ILE A 298 -16.47 -5.92 -7.47
N PRO A 299 -16.80 -6.97 -6.68
CA PRO A 299 -18.19 -7.40 -6.50
C PRO A 299 -19.11 -6.27 -6.02
N ALA A 300 -18.68 -5.49 -5.04
CA ALA A 300 -19.47 -4.39 -4.49
C ALA A 300 -19.68 -3.28 -5.52
N MET A 301 -18.66 -3.00 -6.34
CA MET A 301 -18.76 -2.03 -7.42
C MET A 301 -19.71 -2.48 -8.53
N VAL A 302 -19.65 -3.75 -8.96
CA VAL A 302 -20.59 -4.23 -9.99
C VAL A 302 -22.02 -4.28 -9.44
N ALA A 303 -22.20 -4.65 -8.17
CA ALA A 303 -23.51 -4.59 -7.53
C ALA A 303 -24.06 -3.16 -7.43
N SER A 304 -23.20 -2.15 -7.32
CA SER A 304 -23.61 -0.74 -7.34
C SER A 304 -24.17 -0.30 -8.70
N TRP A 305 -23.85 -1.02 -9.80
CA TRP A 305 -24.39 -0.75 -11.13
C TRP A 305 -25.77 -1.35 -11.35
N PHE A 306 -26.09 -2.43 -10.64
CA PHE A 306 -27.35 -3.18 -10.76
C PHE A 306 -28.16 -3.18 -9.45
N PRO A 307 -28.66 -2.02 -8.99
CA PRO A 307 -29.38 -1.91 -7.73
C PRO A 307 -30.72 -2.65 -7.71
N ASN A 308 -31.28 -3.05 -8.85
CA ASN A 308 -32.61 -3.67 -8.93
C ASN A 308 -32.57 -5.21 -8.98
N VAL A 309 -31.39 -5.84 -8.97
CA VAL A 309 -31.24 -7.29 -9.10
C VAL A 309 -30.93 -7.89 -7.73
N SER A 310 -31.92 -8.57 -7.13
CA SER A 310 -31.81 -9.18 -5.79
C SER A 310 -30.68 -10.21 -5.69
N ALA A 311 -30.44 -11.00 -6.73
CA ALA A 311 -29.32 -11.95 -6.78
C ALA A 311 -27.95 -11.26 -6.71
N MET A 312 -27.83 -10.08 -7.30
CA MET A 312 -26.59 -9.31 -7.30
C MET A 312 -26.32 -8.64 -5.96
N GLN A 313 -27.39 -8.18 -5.29
CA GLN A 313 -27.31 -7.66 -3.93
C GLN A 313 -27.01 -8.76 -2.91
N ALA A 314 -27.61 -9.95 -3.06
CA ALA A 314 -27.31 -11.11 -2.23
C ALA A 314 -25.84 -11.53 -2.38
N PHE A 315 -25.33 -11.57 -3.61
CA PHE A 315 -23.91 -11.80 -3.86
C PHE A 315 -23.04 -10.74 -3.19
N ALA A 316 -23.34 -9.45 -3.36
CA ALA A 316 -22.58 -8.37 -2.72
C ALA A 316 -22.64 -8.39 -1.19
N SER A 317 -23.77 -8.82 -0.61
CA SER A 317 -23.93 -8.92 0.84
C SER A 317 -23.01 -9.98 1.45
N ALA A 318 -22.68 -11.04 0.71
CA ALA A 318 -21.70 -12.04 1.14
C ALA A 318 -20.26 -11.51 1.17
N PHE A 319 -19.99 -10.37 0.52
CA PHE A 319 -18.70 -9.68 0.51
C PHE A 319 -18.68 -8.42 1.40
N ILE A 320 -19.60 -8.30 2.35
CA ILE A 320 -19.55 -7.23 3.36
C ILE A 320 -18.53 -7.60 4.46
N PRO A 321 -17.67 -6.67 4.91
CA PRO A 321 -16.76 -6.89 6.04
C PRO A 321 -17.52 -7.33 7.29
N GLY A 322 -17.07 -8.40 7.94
CA GLY A 322 -17.69 -8.99 9.13
C GLY A 322 -18.30 -10.38 8.89
N HIS A 323 -18.72 -10.67 7.65
CA HIS A 323 -19.12 -12.04 7.29
C HIS A 323 -17.90 -12.97 7.20
N VAL A 324 -18.04 -14.20 7.69
CA VAL A 324 -17.00 -15.24 7.60
C VAL A 324 -16.62 -15.53 6.14
N SER A 325 -17.58 -15.44 5.20
CA SER A 325 -17.33 -15.59 3.76
C SER A 325 -16.34 -14.55 3.24
N TYR A 326 -16.51 -13.28 3.63
CA TYR A 326 -15.60 -12.20 3.27
C TYR A 326 -14.19 -12.50 3.79
N SER A 327 -14.07 -12.83 5.07
CA SER A 327 -12.79 -13.10 5.72
C SER A 327 -12.04 -14.30 5.12
N VAL A 328 -12.76 -15.36 4.76
CA VAL A 328 -12.15 -16.55 4.12
C VAL A 328 -11.64 -16.21 2.72
N VAL A 329 -12.45 -15.50 1.91
CA VAL A 329 -12.03 -15.13 0.56
C VAL A 329 -10.88 -14.12 0.59
N ASP A 330 -10.95 -13.10 1.46
CA ASP A 330 -9.87 -12.13 1.65
C ASP A 330 -8.57 -12.83 2.09
N ALA A 331 -8.62 -13.71 3.08
CA ALA A 331 -7.45 -14.48 3.53
C ALA A 331 -6.85 -15.34 2.39
N LEU A 332 -7.68 -16.04 1.61
CA LEU A 332 -7.21 -16.84 0.49
C LEU A 332 -6.58 -15.97 -0.61
N LEU A 333 -7.17 -14.82 -0.92
CA LEU A 333 -6.60 -13.87 -1.87
C LEU A 333 -5.28 -13.31 -1.37
N ILE A 334 -5.17 -12.92 -0.10
CA ILE A 334 -3.92 -12.44 0.50
C ILE A 334 -2.84 -13.52 0.37
N ILE A 335 -3.17 -14.78 0.68
CA ILE A 335 -2.21 -15.88 0.57
C ILE A 335 -1.77 -16.05 -0.89
N PHE A 336 -2.73 -16.13 -1.81
CA PHE A 336 -2.46 -16.26 -3.24
C PHE A 336 -1.56 -15.12 -3.75
N PHE A 337 -1.91 -13.87 -3.47
CA PHE A 337 -1.14 -12.70 -3.93
C PHE A 337 0.24 -12.61 -3.28
N THR A 338 0.40 -13.08 -2.04
CA THR A 338 1.72 -13.10 -1.39
C THR A 338 2.66 -14.05 -2.10
N TYR A 339 2.18 -15.26 -2.45
CA TYR A 339 2.95 -16.22 -3.24
C TYR A 339 3.23 -15.71 -4.65
N PHE A 340 2.18 -15.22 -5.32
CA PHE A 340 2.27 -14.72 -6.68
C PHE A 340 3.26 -13.55 -6.81
N TYR A 341 3.16 -12.55 -5.93
CA TYR A 341 4.06 -11.40 -5.93
C TYR A 341 5.50 -11.79 -5.59
N THR A 342 5.69 -12.70 -4.64
CA THR A 342 7.04 -13.18 -4.26
C THR A 342 7.72 -13.90 -5.43
N ALA A 343 6.98 -14.74 -6.17
CA ALA A 343 7.51 -15.44 -7.34
C ALA A 343 7.90 -14.51 -8.49
N ILE A 344 7.13 -13.43 -8.72
CA ILE A 344 7.46 -12.43 -9.74
C ILE A 344 8.68 -11.60 -9.34
N GLN A 345 8.74 -11.18 -8.07
CA GLN A 345 9.78 -10.27 -7.59
C GLN A 345 11.14 -10.97 -7.47
N TYR A 346 11.15 -12.25 -7.08
CA TYR A 346 12.37 -13.03 -6.86
C TYR A 346 12.44 -14.20 -7.82
N ASN A 347 13.06 -13.99 -8.99
CA ASN A 347 13.37 -15.09 -9.90
C ASN A 347 14.61 -15.86 -9.38
N PRO A 348 14.47 -17.12 -8.91
CA PRO A 348 15.58 -17.87 -8.32
C PRO A 348 16.71 -18.12 -9.31
N ASN A 349 16.40 -18.26 -10.60
CA ASN A 349 17.37 -18.48 -11.66
C ASN A 349 18.28 -17.26 -11.84
N ASP A 350 17.70 -16.07 -11.85
CA ASP A 350 18.46 -14.81 -12.02
C ASP A 350 19.35 -14.56 -10.79
N ILE A 351 18.85 -14.85 -9.59
CA ILE A 351 19.64 -14.72 -8.34
C ILE A 351 20.81 -15.71 -8.35
N ALA A 352 20.57 -16.96 -8.74
CA ALA A 352 21.62 -17.97 -8.83
C ALA A 352 22.68 -17.64 -9.89
N GLU A 353 22.27 -17.12 -11.05
CA GLU A 353 23.19 -16.69 -12.09
C GLU A 353 24.01 -15.47 -11.65
N ASN A 354 23.37 -14.47 -11.03
CA ASN A 354 24.06 -13.32 -10.47
C ASN A 354 25.06 -13.73 -9.38
N LEU A 355 24.69 -14.68 -8.53
CA LEU A 355 25.59 -15.22 -7.51
C LEU A 355 26.80 -15.91 -8.16
N LYS A 356 26.58 -16.74 -9.18
CA LYS A 356 27.64 -17.37 -9.98
C LYS A 356 28.55 -16.35 -10.65
N ARG A 357 27.99 -15.28 -11.26
CA ARG A 357 28.75 -14.18 -11.90
C ARG A 357 29.57 -13.39 -10.89
N SER A 358 29.04 -13.16 -9.68
CA SER A 358 29.75 -12.48 -8.59
C SER A 358 30.82 -13.35 -7.91
N GLY A 359 30.97 -14.61 -8.33
CA GLY A 359 31.89 -15.59 -7.75
C GLY A 359 31.43 -16.14 -6.39
N GLY A 360 30.33 -15.65 -5.82
CA GLY A 360 29.74 -16.20 -4.61
C GLY A 360 29.15 -17.59 -4.82
N PHE A 361 29.13 -18.41 -3.78
CA PHE A 361 28.37 -19.66 -3.76
C PHE A 361 27.80 -19.94 -2.36
N ILE A 362 26.73 -20.72 -2.33
CA ILE A 362 26.13 -21.20 -1.08
C ILE A 362 26.90 -22.46 -0.65
N PRO A 363 27.47 -22.51 0.55
CA PRO A 363 28.17 -23.69 1.04
C PRO A 363 27.26 -24.93 0.99
N GLY A 364 27.75 -26.01 0.38
CA GLY A 364 27.01 -27.27 0.27
C GLY A 364 26.06 -27.40 -0.93
N VAL A 365 25.92 -26.35 -1.76
CA VAL A 365 25.07 -26.39 -2.97
C VAL A 365 25.90 -26.05 -4.21
N ARG A 366 25.80 -26.85 -5.28
CA ARG A 366 26.57 -26.57 -6.50
C ARG A 366 26.05 -25.30 -7.21
N PRO A 367 26.93 -24.41 -7.70
CA PRO A 367 26.52 -23.21 -8.42
C PRO A 367 25.68 -23.51 -9.68
N GLY A 368 24.66 -22.71 -9.94
CA GLY A 368 23.77 -22.85 -11.10
C GLY A 368 22.39 -23.37 -10.69
N LYS A 369 21.87 -24.37 -11.41
CA LYS A 369 20.49 -24.86 -11.24
C LYS A 369 20.17 -25.33 -9.81
N GLN A 370 21.10 -26.02 -9.15
CA GLN A 370 20.90 -26.47 -7.76
C GLN A 370 20.82 -25.29 -6.77
N THR A 371 21.53 -24.20 -7.05
CA THR A 371 21.43 -22.96 -6.26
C THR A 371 20.05 -22.32 -6.44
N ALA A 372 19.53 -22.31 -7.67
CA ALA A 372 18.19 -21.80 -7.96
C ALA A 372 17.10 -22.63 -7.25
N GLU A 373 17.16 -23.97 -7.34
CA GLU A 373 16.24 -24.88 -6.64
C GLU A 373 16.30 -24.70 -5.12
N TYR A 374 17.49 -24.52 -4.54
CA TYR A 374 17.63 -24.25 -3.10
C TYR A 374 17.00 -22.91 -2.71
N ILE A 375 17.23 -21.85 -3.49
CA ILE A 375 16.64 -20.53 -3.22
C ILE A 375 15.11 -20.58 -3.35
N ASP A 376 14.59 -21.26 -4.37
CA ASP A 376 13.15 -21.45 -4.58
C ASP A 376 12.47 -22.18 -3.41
N HIS A 377 13.09 -23.27 -2.95
CA HIS A 377 12.61 -24.03 -1.78
C HIS A 377 12.60 -23.18 -0.50
N VAL A 378 13.63 -22.33 -0.32
CA VAL A 378 13.71 -21.42 0.82
C VAL A 378 12.64 -20.33 0.72
N LEU A 379 12.46 -19.70 -0.45
CA LEU A 379 11.45 -18.66 -0.67
C LEU A 379 10.04 -19.19 -0.42
N THR A 380 9.70 -20.35 -0.97
CA THR A 380 8.39 -21.00 -0.83
C THR A 380 8.05 -21.34 0.63
N ARG A 381 9.04 -21.73 1.43
CA ARG A 381 8.85 -22.00 2.87
C ARG A 381 8.75 -20.74 3.71
N ILE A 382 9.40 -19.66 3.30
CA ILE A 382 9.36 -18.39 4.00
C ILE A 382 8.05 -17.64 3.70
N SER A 383 7.53 -17.75 2.48
CA SER A 383 6.28 -17.10 2.08
C SER A 383 5.05 -17.69 2.79
N LEU A 384 5.08 -18.95 3.24
CA LEU A 384 3.96 -19.56 4.00
C LEU A 384 3.67 -18.83 5.32
N PRO A 385 4.62 -18.70 6.27
CA PRO A 385 4.38 -17.94 7.49
C PRO A 385 4.14 -16.46 7.21
N GLY A 386 4.78 -15.87 6.18
CA GLY A 386 4.53 -14.49 5.78
C GLY A 386 3.09 -14.25 5.32
N SER A 387 2.57 -15.09 4.42
CA SER A 387 1.19 -14.98 3.93
C SER A 387 0.15 -15.20 5.02
N LEU A 388 0.38 -16.17 5.92
CA LEU A 388 -0.50 -16.44 7.05
C LEU A 388 -0.55 -15.26 8.03
N TYR A 389 0.60 -14.62 8.30
CA TYR A 389 0.69 -13.41 9.13
C TYR A 389 -0.11 -12.26 8.53
N LEU A 390 0.04 -12.01 7.22
CA LEU A 390 -0.70 -10.95 6.52
C LEU A 390 -2.21 -11.18 6.56
N ALA A 391 -2.65 -12.42 6.31
CA ALA A 391 -4.06 -12.80 6.35
C ALA A 391 -4.64 -12.65 7.76
N LEU A 392 -3.91 -13.12 8.79
CA LEU A 392 -4.34 -13.03 10.18
C LEU A 392 -4.55 -11.57 10.62
N ILE A 393 -3.62 -10.68 10.27
CA ILE A 393 -3.72 -9.26 10.66
C ILE A 393 -4.81 -8.52 9.89
N SER A 394 -5.10 -8.91 8.65
CA SER A 394 -6.22 -8.34 7.90
C SER A 394 -7.58 -8.77 8.51
N VAL A 395 -7.71 -10.05 8.86
CA VAL A 395 -8.99 -10.66 9.26
C VAL A 395 -9.33 -10.48 10.74
N VAL A 396 -8.36 -10.64 11.64
CA VAL A 396 -8.63 -10.64 13.10
C VAL A 396 -9.30 -9.35 13.56
N PRO A 397 -8.85 -8.14 13.17
CA PRO A 397 -9.48 -6.90 13.61
C PRO A 397 -10.92 -6.73 13.10
N LEU A 398 -11.28 -7.34 11.96
CA LEU A 398 -12.65 -7.30 11.44
C LEU A 398 -13.62 -8.03 12.37
N HIS A 399 -13.26 -9.24 12.81
CA HIS A 399 -14.12 -10.02 13.71
C HIS A 399 -14.07 -9.53 15.17
N MET A 400 -12.96 -8.93 15.60
CA MET A 400 -12.90 -8.30 16.92
C MET A 400 -13.89 -7.14 17.05
N LYS A 401 -14.07 -6.36 15.97
CA LYS A 401 -15.07 -5.28 15.93
C LYS A 401 -16.47 -5.80 16.22
N ASP A 402 -16.86 -6.88 15.56
CA ASP A 402 -18.19 -7.49 15.68
C ASP A 402 -18.38 -8.18 17.04
N ALA A 403 -17.35 -8.88 17.55
CA ALA A 403 -17.43 -9.60 18.82
C ALA A 403 -17.48 -8.66 20.04
N LEU A 404 -16.85 -7.50 19.95
CA LEU A 404 -16.74 -6.54 21.05
C LEU A 404 -17.79 -5.40 20.97
N ASN A 405 -18.57 -5.29 19.88
CA ASN A 405 -19.46 -4.16 19.59
C ASN A 405 -18.76 -2.78 19.73
N MET A 406 -17.44 -2.75 19.53
CA MET A 406 -16.63 -1.54 19.65
C MET A 406 -16.40 -0.95 18.27
N SER A 407 -16.51 0.38 18.15
CA SER A 407 -16.25 1.08 16.91
C SER A 407 -14.74 1.22 16.69
N PHE A 408 -14.05 0.11 16.46
CA PHE A 408 -12.62 0.15 16.16
C PHE A 408 -12.43 0.77 14.77
N TYR A 409 -12.05 2.06 14.75
CA TYR A 409 -11.91 2.83 13.51
C TYR A 409 -10.66 2.46 12.70
N ILE A 410 -9.72 1.72 13.31
CA ILE A 410 -8.43 1.38 12.71
C ILE A 410 -8.50 -0.04 12.13
N GLY A 411 -8.91 -0.20 10.87
CA GLY A 411 -8.91 -1.52 10.21
C GLY A 411 -7.53 -2.20 10.25
N GLY A 412 -7.48 -3.52 10.42
CA GLY A 412 -6.23 -4.29 10.46
C GLY A 412 -5.33 -4.07 9.25
N THR A 413 -5.95 -3.99 8.07
CA THR A 413 -5.30 -3.62 6.81
C THR A 413 -4.69 -2.23 6.85
N SER A 414 -5.38 -1.24 7.43
CA SER A 414 -4.91 0.14 7.54
C SER A 414 -3.66 0.25 8.43
N VAL A 415 -3.60 -0.47 9.55
CA VAL A 415 -2.39 -0.55 10.41
C VAL A 415 -1.22 -1.12 9.63
N LEU A 416 -1.45 -2.24 8.94
CA LEU A 416 -0.44 -2.96 8.18
C LEU A 416 0.16 -2.06 7.08
N ILE A 417 -0.69 -1.32 6.37
CA ILE A 417 -0.25 -0.34 5.36
C ILE A 417 0.60 0.76 5.99
N VAL A 418 0.13 1.36 7.09
CA VAL A 418 0.84 2.46 7.76
C VAL A 418 2.24 2.03 8.20
N VAL A 419 2.34 0.89 8.90
CA VAL A 419 3.62 0.39 9.41
C VAL A 419 4.55 -0.03 8.27
N GLY A 420 4.05 -0.75 7.26
CA GLY A 420 4.88 -1.23 6.16
C GLY A 420 5.44 -0.09 5.30
N VAL A 421 4.62 0.91 4.96
CA VAL A 421 5.09 2.08 4.19
C VAL A 421 6.06 2.92 5.01
N ALA A 422 5.82 3.10 6.31
CA ALA A 422 6.77 3.80 7.19
C ALA A 422 8.13 3.09 7.25
N LEU A 423 8.15 1.76 7.43
CA LEU A 423 9.37 0.96 7.46
C LEU A 423 10.10 0.99 6.11
N ASP A 424 9.39 0.92 5.00
CA ASP A 424 10.01 1.00 3.67
C ASP A 424 10.61 2.39 3.41
N THR A 425 9.94 3.45 3.82
CA THR A 425 10.43 4.83 3.66
C THR A 425 11.69 5.05 4.50
N LEU A 426 11.68 4.55 5.74
CA LEU A 426 12.84 4.55 6.63
C LEU A 426 14.04 3.79 6.02
N ARG A 427 13.80 2.58 5.52
CA ARG A 427 14.86 1.76 4.89
C ARG A 427 15.47 2.45 3.67
N GLN A 428 14.65 3.09 2.84
CA GLN A 428 15.14 3.82 1.67
C GLN A 428 15.95 5.06 2.06
N LEU A 429 15.53 5.78 3.10
CA LEU A 429 16.29 6.89 3.68
C LEU A 429 17.65 6.41 4.21
N GLU A 430 17.68 5.34 5.01
CA GLU A 430 18.91 4.75 5.53
C GLU A 430 19.85 4.31 4.41
N ALA A 431 19.34 3.65 3.36
CA ALA A 431 20.15 3.21 2.22
C ALA A 431 20.82 4.39 1.49
N GLN A 432 20.10 5.50 1.30
CA GLN A 432 20.68 6.72 0.72
C GLN A 432 21.73 7.37 1.62
N LEU A 433 21.52 7.38 2.94
CA LEU A 433 22.48 7.89 3.92
C LEU A 433 23.78 7.07 3.95
N HIS A 434 23.66 5.73 3.94
CA HIS A 434 24.81 4.83 3.95
C HIS A 434 25.66 4.92 2.68
N THR A 435 25.04 5.14 1.51
CA THR A 435 25.76 5.27 0.23
C THR A 435 26.66 6.51 0.23
N LYS A 436 26.23 7.64 0.82
CA LYS A 436 27.06 8.85 0.93
C LYS A 436 28.19 8.74 1.96
N ASN A 437 28.00 8.00 3.06
CA ASN A 437 29.05 7.78 4.05
C ASN A 437 30.24 6.95 3.51
N TYR A 438 30.03 6.18 2.43
CA TYR A 438 31.10 5.46 1.73
C TYR A 438 32.06 6.41 0.96
N GLU A 439 31.58 7.54 0.43
CA GLU A 439 32.45 8.52 -0.24
C GLU A 439 33.47 9.16 0.72
N GLY A 440 33.10 9.30 2.00
CA GLY A 440 33.99 9.82 3.04
C GLY A 440 35.21 8.92 3.30
N PHE A 441 35.08 7.60 3.12
CA PHE A 441 36.17 6.66 3.28
C PHE A 441 37.13 6.64 2.07
N LEU A 442 36.63 6.84 0.85
CA LEU A 442 37.45 6.87 -0.36
C LEU A 442 38.28 8.16 -0.49
N LYS A 443 37.84 9.28 0.11
CA LYS A 443 38.56 10.57 0.06
C LYS A 443 39.87 10.62 0.86
N ARG A 444 40.14 9.64 1.75
CA ARG A 444 41.37 9.60 2.57
C ARG A 444 42.54 8.85 1.94
N GLY A 445 42.38 8.27 0.75
CA GLY A 445 43.43 7.55 0.04
C GLY A 445 44.17 8.39 -1.02
N ARG A 446 44.76 9.53 -0.65
CA ARG A 446 45.73 10.19 -1.56
C ARG A 446 47.02 9.37 -1.55
N ILE A 447 47.22 8.52 -2.55
CA ILE A 447 48.53 7.92 -2.85
C ILE A 447 49.44 9.06 -3.32
N ARG A 448 50.38 9.46 -2.45
CA ARG A 448 51.43 10.42 -2.76
C ARG A 448 52.52 9.67 -3.55
N GLY A 449 52.43 9.70 -4.88
CA GLY A 449 53.46 9.17 -5.76
C GLY A 449 54.75 9.96 -5.55
N ARG A 450 55.78 9.29 -5.02
CA ARG A 450 57.13 9.82 -4.93
C ARG A 450 57.82 9.47 -6.25
N MET A 451 57.85 10.40 -7.20
CA MET A 451 58.85 10.34 -8.28
C MET A 451 60.21 10.58 -7.63
N ALA A 452 61.06 9.55 -7.66
CA ALA A 452 62.48 9.70 -7.42
C ALA A 452 63.15 9.93 -8.78
N SER A 453 63.96 10.99 -8.79
CA SER A 453 64.94 11.40 -9.81
C SER A 453 65.88 10.28 -10.24
#